data_AF-A0A2V7HWD4-F1
#
_entry.id   AF-A0A2V7HWD4-F1
#
_cell.length_a   1.000
_cell.length_b   1.000
_cell.length_c   1.000
_cell.angle_alpha   90.00
_cell.angle_beta   90.00
_cell.angle_gamma   90.00
#
_symmetry.space_group_name_H-M   'P 1'
#
loop_
_entity.id
_entity.type
_entity.pdbx_description
1 polymer ?
#
loop_
_entity_poly.entity_id
_entity_poly.type
_entity_poly.pdbx_seq_one_letter_code
_entity_poly.pdbx_strand_id
1 'polypeptide(L)'
;MAGAPEGLPPKRSPAGRARRLALLARRFPHVRAAAARPPRGARADDVIDAHAVCWSAARIARRRAVCLPARPSHDARGLPMAIWY
;
A
#
# COMPACT_ATOMS: atom_id res chain seq x y z
N MET A 1 -8.59 18.03 5.46
CA MET A 1 -8.85 16.59 5.41
C MET A 1 -8.90 16.19 3.94
N ALA A 2 -7.79 15.69 3.38
CA ALA A 2 -7.81 15.19 2.00
C ALA A 2 -8.78 13.99 1.95
N GLY A 3 -9.97 14.23 1.40
CA GLY A 3 -10.95 13.18 1.16
C GLY A 3 -10.31 12.08 0.33
N ALA A 4 -10.75 10.84 0.53
CA ALA A 4 -10.43 9.78 -0.41
C ALA A 4 -10.69 10.30 -1.83
N PRO A 5 -9.81 10.04 -2.80
CA PRO A 5 -10.06 10.48 -4.18
C PRO A 5 -11.45 10.00 -4.56
N GLU A 6 -12.24 10.94 -5.08
CA GLU A 6 -13.66 10.76 -5.38
C GLU A 6 -13.82 9.46 -6.20
N GLY A 7 -14.63 8.52 -5.69
CA GLY A 7 -14.89 7.24 -6.36
C GLY A 7 -14.09 6.02 -5.90
N LEU A 8 -13.13 6.12 -4.95
CA LEU A 8 -12.52 4.92 -4.36
C LEU A 8 -13.27 4.41 -3.11
N PRO A 9 -13.58 3.10 -3.02
CA PRO A 9 -14.19 2.54 -1.83
C PRO A 9 -13.26 2.65 -0.60
N PRO A 10 -13.80 2.90 0.61
CA PRO A 10 -13.01 3.00 1.83
C PRO A 10 -12.09 1.80 2.03
N LYS A 11 -10.88 2.01 2.54
CA LYS A 11 -9.85 0.95 2.59
C LYS A 11 -10.29 -0.32 3.33
N ARG A 12 -11.05 -0.15 4.41
CA ARG A 12 -11.54 -1.22 5.29
C ARG A 12 -12.89 -1.80 4.86
N SER A 13 -13.52 -1.25 3.82
CA SER A 13 -14.76 -1.83 3.30
C SER A 13 -14.48 -3.13 2.54
N PRO A 14 -15.44 -4.06 2.46
CA PRO A 14 -15.28 -5.28 1.66
C PRO A 14 -14.85 -4.99 0.21
N ALA A 15 -15.46 -3.98 -0.42
CA ALA A 15 -15.12 -3.54 -1.77
C ALA A 15 -13.69 -2.98 -1.86
N GLY A 16 -13.28 -2.16 -0.88
CA GLY A 16 -11.93 -1.60 -0.81
C GLY A 16 -10.85 -2.66 -0.61
N ARG A 17 -11.14 -3.68 0.18
CA ARG A 17 -10.26 -4.83 0.40
C ARG A 17 -10.15 -5.72 -0.84
N ALA A 18 -11.29 -6.03 -1.48
CA ALA A 18 -11.31 -6.81 -2.72
C ALA A 18 -10.50 -6.13 -3.84
N ARG A 19 -10.62 -4.80 -3.98
CA ARG A 19 -9.85 -4.02 -4.96
C ARG A 19 -8.34 -4.09 -4.72
N ARG A 20 -7.89 -3.94 -3.46
CA ARG A 20 -6.46 -4.06 -3.09
C ARG A 20 -5.91 -5.45 -3.36
N LEU A 21 -6.63 -6.50 -2.97
CA LEU A 21 -6.25 -7.88 -3.26
C LEU A 21 -6.15 -8.13 -4.77
N ALA A 22 -7.06 -7.59 -5.58
CA ALA A 22 -6.99 -7.72 -7.04
C ALA A 22 -5.75 -7.06 -7.63
N LEU A 23 -5.37 -5.87 -7.14
CA LEU A 23 -4.14 -5.19 -7.57
C LEU A 23 -2.89 -5.98 -7.18
N LEU A 24 -2.81 -6.44 -5.94
CA LEU A 24 -1.67 -7.19 -5.42
C LEU A 24 -1.53 -8.58 -6.05
N ALA A 25 -2.63 -9.25 -6.39
CA ALA A 25 -2.63 -10.59 -6.99
C ALA A 25 -1.87 -10.64 -8.33
N ARG A 26 -1.78 -9.51 -9.06
CA ARG A 26 -0.99 -9.39 -10.29
C ARG A 26 0.51 -9.57 -10.05
N ARG A 27 0.99 -9.31 -8.82
CA ARG A 27 2.40 -9.44 -8.45
C ARG A 27 2.65 -10.60 -7.47
N PHE A 28 1.66 -10.92 -6.65
CA PHE A 28 1.70 -11.91 -5.58
C PHE A 28 0.49 -12.84 -5.71
N PRO A 29 0.59 -13.91 -6.53
CA PRO A 29 -0.55 -14.79 -6.83
C PRO A 29 -1.24 -15.38 -5.58
N HIS A 30 -0.49 -15.58 -4.49
CA HIS A 30 -0.99 -16.17 -3.24
C HIS A 30 -1.49 -15.15 -2.20
N VAL A 31 -1.52 -13.84 -2.51
CA VAL A 31 -1.90 -12.79 -1.53
C VAL A 31 -3.30 -13.00 -0.94
N ARG A 32 -4.23 -13.57 -1.72
CA ARG A 32 -5.59 -13.87 -1.25
C ARG A 32 -5.59 -14.96 -0.18
N ALA A 33 -4.81 -16.03 -0.39
CA ALA A 33 -4.67 -17.10 0.59
C ALA A 33 -3.99 -16.60 1.86
N ALA A 34 -2.91 -15.81 1.71
CA ALA A 34 -2.20 -15.21 2.85
C ALA A 34 -3.11 -14.28 3.67
N ALA A 35 -3.95 -13.46 3.02
CA ALA A 35 -4.89 -12.59 3.71
C ALA A 35 -6.09 -13.33 4.32
N ALA A 36 -6.43 -14.53 3.83
CA ALA A 36 -7.48 -15.37 4.40
C ALA A 36 -7.00 -16.12 5.66
N ARG A 37 -5.69 -16.40 5.75
CA ARG A 37 -5.05 -17.08 6.89
C ARG A 37 -3.82 -16.27 7.34
N PRO A 38 -4.01 -15.10 7.96
CA PRO A 38 -2.90 -14.26 8.39
C PRO A 38 -2.08 -14.95 9.49
N PRO A 39 -0.78 -14.62 9.63
CA PRO A 39 0.03 -15.07 10.76
C PRO A 39 -0.60 -14.72 12.11
N ARG A 40 -0.22 -15.46 13.16
CA ARG A 40 -0.71 -15.20 14.53
C ARG A 40 -0.42 -13.75 14.92
N GLY A 41 -1.46 -13.05 15.36
CA GLY A 41 -1.38 -11.64 15.78
C GLY A 41 -1.58 -10.62 14.66
N ALA A 42 -1.62 -11.04 13.39
CA ALA A 42 -1.90 -10.17 12.26
C ALA A 42 -3.36 -10.24 11.84
N ARG A 43 -3.91 -9.10 11.44
CA ARG A 43 -5.16 -8.99 10.71
C ARG A 43 -4.88 -9.16 9.22
N ALA A 44 -5.92 -9.47 8.46
CA ALA A 44 -5.79 -9.59 7.03
C ALA A 44 -5.39 -8.28 6.32
N ASP A 45 -5.78 -7.14 6.87
CA ASP A 45 -5.34 -5.83 6.37
C ASP A 45 -3.83 -5.66 6.55
N ASP A 46 -3.25 -6.17 7.64
CA ASP A 46 -1.80 -6.13 7.86
C ASP A 46 -1.06 -6.96 6.80
N VAL A 47 -1.61 -8.10 6.38
CA VAL A 47 -1.06 -8.90 5.28
C VAL A 47 -1.11 -8.14 3.95
N ILE A 48 -2.22 -7.45 3.68
CA ILE A 48 -2.39 -6.64 2.47
C ILE A 48 -1.39 -5.47 2.45
N ASP A 49 -1.27 -4.76 3.57
CA ASP A 49 -0.37 -3.63 3.73
C ASP A 49 1.10 -4.08 3.63
N ALA A 50 1.47 -5.22 4.22
CA ALA A 50 2.81 -5.79 4.09
C ALA A 50 3.18 -6.12 2.62
N HIS A 51 2.25 -6.70 1.85
CA HIS A 51 2.49 -6.96 0.43
C HIS A 51 2.64 -5.67 -0.40
N ALA A 52 1.87 -4.63 -0.08
CA ALA A 52 2.04 -3.32 -0.68
C ALA A 52 3.42 -2.73 -0.37
N VAL A 53 3.86 -2.81 0.89
CA VAL A 53 5.21 -2.39 1.32
C VAL A 53 6.30 -3.17 0.57
N CYS A 54 6.20 -4.49 0.45
CA CYS A 54 7.15 -5.30 -0.30
C CYS A 54 7.22 -4.88 -1.79
N TRP A 55 6.08 -4.55 -2.40
CA TRP A 55 6.03 -4.06 -3.76
C TRP A 55 6.76 -2.71 -3.91
N SER A 56 6.51 -1.77 -3.00
CA SER A 56 7.20 -0.48 -2.98
C SER A 56 8.70 -0.62 -2.73
N ALA A 57 9.10 -1.42 -1.74
CA ALA A 57 10.50 -1.69 -1.41
C ALA A 57 11.26 -2.29 -2.60
N ALA A 58 10.63 -3.22 -3.32
CA ALA A 58 11.20 -3.81 -4.54
C ALA A 58 11.46 -2.77 -5.65
N ARG A 59 10.66 -1.71 -5.74
CA ARG A 59 10.84 -0.62 -6.70
C ARG A 59 11.90 0.38 -6.24
N ILE A 60 11.95 0.69 -4.95
CA ILE A 60 13.01 1.51 -4.34
C ILE A 60 14.38 0.85 -4.58
N ALA A 61 14.52 -0.43 -4.25
CA ALA A 61 15.77 -1.17 -4.44
C ALA A 61 16.25 -1.20 -5.91
N ARG A 62 15.30 -1.14 -6.87
CA ARG A 62 15.59 -1.12 -8.31
C ARG A 62 15.71 0.30 -8.89
N ARG A 63 15.69 1.35 -8.06
CA ARG A 63 15.66 2.76 -8.50
C ARG A 63 14.51 3.06 -9.48
N ARG A 64 13.36 2.42 -9.28
CA ARG A 64 12.13 2.58 -10.09
C ARG A 64 10.96 3.15 -9.29
N ALA A 65 11.18 3.51 -8.03
CA ALA A 65 10.13 4.06 -7.19
C ALA A 65 9.71 5.46 -7.67
N VAL A 66 8.43 5.78 -7.48
CA VAL A 66 7.85 7.09 -7.76
C VAL A 66 7.60 7.79 -6.42
N CYS A 67 7.93 9.08 -6.36
CA CYS A 67 7.67 9.95 -5.22
C CYS A 67 6.39 10.75 -5.44
N LEU A 68 5.54 10.84 -4.41
CA LEU A 68 4.39 11.74 -4.37
C LEU A 68 4.47 12.68 -3.16
N PRO A 69 4.39 14.02 -3.38
CA PRO A 69 4.48 14.68 -4.69
C PRO A 69 5.86 14.47 -5.34
N ALA A 70 5.98 14.70 -6.64
CA ALA A 70 7.25 14.51 -7.36
C ALA A 70 8.41 15.36 -6.79
N ARG A 71 8.07 16.48 -6.14
CA ARG A 71 8.98 17.32 -5.37
C ARG A 71 8.45 17.40 -3.93
N PRO A 72 8.94 16.57 -3.00
CA PRO A 72 8.46 16.58 -1.63
C PRO A 72 8.85 17.87 -0.90
N SER A 73 7.90 18.44 -0.15
CA SER A 73 8.19 19.47 0.84
C SER A 73 8.86 18.83 2.06
N HIS A 74 9.41 19.64 2.96
CA HIS A 74 9.97 19.18 4.23
C HIS A 74 9.11 19.65 5.40
N ASP A 75 9.01 18.84 6.45
CA ASP A 75 8.37 19.24 7.70
C ASP A 75 9.26 20.23 8.50
N ALA A 76 8.77 20.70 9.65
CA ALA A 76 9.51 21.63 10.52
C ALA A 76 10.84 21.07 11.07
N ARG A 77 11.09 19.77 10.92
CA ARG A 77 12.33 19.09 11.33
C ARG A 77 13.21 18.72 10.14
N GLY A 78 12.86 19.16 8.92
CA GLY A 78 13.61 18.85 7.71
C GLY A 78 13.38 17.44 7.17
N LEU A 79 12.32 16.73 7.57
CA LEU A 79 11.99 15.41 7.01
C LEU A 79 11.12 15.54 5.75
N PRO A 80 11.42 14.79 4.67
CA PRO A 80 10.64 14.86 3.44
C PRO A 80 9.23 14.31 3.65
N MET A 81 8.24 15.11 3.29
CA MET A 81 6.82 14.73 3.30
C MET A 81 6.48 14.05 1.96
N ALA A 82 6.83 12.77 1.86
CA ALA A 82 6.72 11.97 0.64
C ALA A 82 6.02 10.62 0.86
N ILE A 83 5.33 10.15 -0.18
CA ILE A 83 4.96 8.73 -0.34
C ILE A 83 5.81 8.15 -1.47
N TRP A 84 6.49 7.02 -1.20
CA TRP A 84 7.31 6.31 -2.17
C TRP A 84 6.68 4.96 -2.54
N TYR A 85 6.63 4.64 -3.84
CA TYR A 85 6.12 3.35 -4.32
C TYR A 85 6.73 2.81 -5.60
#